data_AF-A0A2R6AJ60-F1
#
_entry.id   AF-A0A2R6AJ60-F1
#
_cell.length_a   1.000
_cell.length_b   1.000
_cell.length_c   1.000
_cell.angle_alpha   90.00
_cell.angle_beta   90.00
_cell.angle_gamma   90.00
#
_symmetry.space_group_name_H-M   'P 1'
#
loop_
_entity.id
_entity.type
_entity.pdbx_description
1 polymer ?
#
loop_
_entity_poly.entity_id
_entity_poly.type
_entity_poly.pdbx_seq_one_letter_code
_entity_poly.pdbx_strand_id
1 'polypeptide(L)'
;MTTTIEIDGYLERKLDLLVGLGLYATKSEAVRDAVRRLLEQTDITKIALDMYLKGSVSLGFCCEIADLSCDEMLALLQRRGLKPKLGVESLGELESEVKAIESADSLLFELLPLAVLGRYLKLDFVSLSEKSFFIAEQQLDEIPFDTRRSVLTLLGGDESRLSV
;
A
#
# COMPACT_ATOMS: atom_id res chain seq x y z
N MET A 1 -0.26 -16.32 19.82
CA MET A 1 -1.36 -17.25 19.48
C MET A 1 -0.77 -18.67 19.49
N THR A 2 -1.48 -19.66 20.05
CA THR A 2 -1.01 -21.04 20.10
C THR A 2 -1.71 -21.84 19.02
N THR A 3 -0.95 -22.47 18.12
CA THR A 3 -1.47 -23.26 17.01
C THR A 3 -1.09 -24.72 17.22
N THR A 4 -2.09 -25.61 17.25
CA THR A 4 -1.87 -27.05 17.30
C THR A 4 -1.69 -27.57 15.88
N ILE A 5 -0.66 -28.38 15.67
CA ILE A 5 -0.28 -28.95 14.36
C ILE A 5 -0.07 -30.45 14.52
N GLU A 6 -0.62 -31.22 13.59
CA GLU A 6 -0.39 -32.66 13.50
C GLU A 6 0.76 -32.91 12.54
N ILE A 7 1.72 -33.72 12.98
CA ILE A 7 2.92 -34.04 12.22
C ILE A 7 3.07 -35.55 12.17
N ASP A 8 3.50 -36.06 11.01
CA ASP A 8 3.75 -37.48 10.83
C ASP A 8 4.87 -37.99 11.77
N GLY A 9 4.76 -39.24 12.21
CA GLY A 9 5.68 -39.84 13.18
C GLY A 9 7.14 -39.89 12.70
N TYR A 10 7.37 -39.89 11.38
CA TYR A 10 8.72 -39.79 10.83
C TYR A 10 9.35 -38.39 11.07
N LEU A 11 8.58 -37.32 10.87
CA LEU A 11 9.02 -35.95 11.14
C LEU A 11 9.24 -35.72 12.62
N GLU A 12 8.39 -36.28 13.47
CA GLU A 12 8.55 -36.20 14.92
C GLU A 12 9.90 -36.77 15.37
N ARG A 13 10.27 -37.96 14.87
CA ARG A 13 11.58 -38.58 15.17
C ARG A 13 12.77 -37.70 14.75
N LYS A 14 12.66 -37.00 13.61
CA LYS A 14 13.71 -36.05 13.19
C LYS A 14 13.81 -34.86 14.15
N LEU A 15 12.67 -34.33 14.59
CA LEU A 15 12.64 -33.24 15.58
C LEU A 15 13.23 -33.72 16.93
N ASP A 16 12.92 -34.94 17.36
CA ASP A 16 13.52 -35.55 18.56
C ASP A 16 15.04 -35.66 18.46
N LEU A 17 15.58 -36.07 17.32
CA LEU A 17 17.03 -36.11 17.10
C LEU A 17 17.66 -34.73 17.19
N LEU A 18 17.02 -33.70 16.59
CA LEU A 18 17.52 -32.32 16.64
C LEU A 18 17.58 -31.78 18.07
N VAL A 19 16.58 -32.09 18.89
CA VAL A 19 16.55 -31.72 20.31
C VAL A 19 17.54 -32.56 21.12
N GLY A 20 17.63 -33.87 20.85
CA GLY A 20 18.54 -34.78 21.54
C GLY A 20 20.02 -34.46 21.30
N LEU A 21 20.36 -33.89 20.14
CA LEU A 21 21.70 -33.38 19.83
C LEU A 21 21.98 -31.99 20.44
N GLY A 22 21.00 -31.35 21.08
CA GLY A 22 21.12 -30.02 21.67
C GLY A 22 21.16 -28.88 20.65
N LEU A 23 20.78 -29.11 19.39
CA LEU A 23 20.73 -28.07 18.36
C LEU A 23 19.54 -27.10 18.55
N TYR A 24 18.47 -27.59 19.16
CA TYR A 24 17.30 -26.81 19.55
C TYR A 24 16.87 -27.18 20.96
N ALA A 25 16.34 -26.23 21.73
CA ALA A 25 15.92 -26.48 23.11
C ALA A 25 14.62 -27.30 23.17
N THR A 26 13.73 -27.12 22.19
CA THR A 26 12.44 -27.82 22.13
C THR A 26 12.00 -28.10 20.68
N LYS A 27 11.09 -29.08 20.50
CA LYS A 27 10.45 -29.35 19.19
C LYS A 27 9.79 -28.09 18.62
N SER A 28 9.12 -27.31 19.48
CA SER A 28 8.43 -26.08 19.09
C SER A 28 9.36 -25.02 18.52
N GLU A 29 10.58 -24.93 19.04
CA GLU A 29 11.59 -24.00 18.52
C GLU A 29 12.08 -24.45 17.14
N ALA A 30 12.39 -25.75 16.99
CA ALA A 30 12.79 -26.32 15.71
C ALA A 30 11.73 -26.13 14.63
N VAL A 31 10.45 -26.33 14.95
CA VAL A 31 9.34 -26.10 14.02
C VAL A 31 9.20 -24.61 13.68
N ARG A 32 9.31 -23.72 14.66
CA ARG A 32 9.23 -22.27 14.41
C ARG A 32 10.34 -21.79 13.48
N ASP A 33 11.56 -22.29 13.68
CA ASP A 33 12.69 -21.96 12.83
C ASP A 33 12.53 -22.53 11.41
N ALA A 34 12.01 -23.76 11.29
CA ALA A 34 11.69 -24.35 9.99
C ALA A 34 10.64 -23.52 9.22
N VAL A 35 9.57 -23.07 9.88
CA VAL A 35 8.55 -22.21 9.27
C VAL A 35 9.15 -20.86 8.85
N ARG A 36 9.99 -20.26 9.69
CA ARG A 36 10.68 -19.01 9.35
C ARG A 36 11.51 -19.17 8.07
N ARG A 37 12.35 -20.19 8.02
CA ARG A 37 13.19 -20.49 6.84
C ARG A 37 12.36 -20.77 5.59
N LEU A 38 11.23 -21.45 5.74
CA LEU A 38 10.31 -21.68 4.63
C LEU A 38 9.79 -20.35 4.05
N LEU A 39 9.36 -19.43 4.90
CA LEU A 39 8.86 -18.12 4.47
C LEU A 39 9.98 -17.27 3.84
N GLU A 40 11.19 -17.29 4.40
CA GLU A 40 12.35 -16.57 3.85
C GLU A 40 12.79 -17.11 2.47
N GLN A 41 12.64 -18.41 2.22
CA GLN A 41 12.95 -19.04 0.94
C GLN A 41 11.84 -18.85 -0.11
N THR A 42 10.63 -18.52 0.34
CA THR A 42 9.48 -18.35 -0.54
C THR A 42 9.49 -16.95 -1.12
N ASP A 43 9.36 -16.83 -2.44
CA ASP A 43 9.17 -15.55 -3.12
C ASP A 43 7.72 -15.05 -2.91
N ILE A 44 7.46 -14.53 -1.71
CA ILE A 44 6.16 -14.00 -1.29
C ILE A 44 5.72 -12.88 -2.24
N THR A 45 6.65 -12.03 -2.66
CA THR A 45 6.39 -10.92 -3.59
C THR A 45 5.81 -11.43 -4.91
N LYS A 46 6.38 -12.51 -5.49
CA LYS A 46 5.84 -13.11 -6.71
C LYS A 46 4.45 -13.72 -6.50
N ILE A 47 4.22 -14.41 -5.38
CA ILE A 47 2.90 -14.98 -5.08
C ILE A 47 1.85 -13.87 -4.94
N ALA A 48 2.18 -12.80 -4.21
CA ALA A 48 1.31 -11.64 -4.04
C ALA A 48 0.97 -10.99 -5.39
N LEU A 49 1.96 -10.82 -6.27
CA LEU A 49 1.73 -10.31 -7.63
C LEU A 49 0.84 -11.21 -8.47
N ASP A 50 1.03 -12.53 -8.42
CA ASP A 50 0.19 -13.47 -9.17
C ASP A 50 -1.26 -13.43 -8.67
N MET A 51 -1.48 -13.24 -7.36
CA MET A 51 -2.81 -13.04 -6.80
C MET A 51 -3.43 -11.70 -7.22
N TYR A 52 -2.63 -10.63 -7.26
CA TYR A 52 -3.06 -9.31 -7.73
C TYR A 52 -3.49 -9.35 -9.19
N LEU A 53 -2.69 -9.97 -10.05
CA LEU A 53 -2.99 -10.10 -11.49
C LEU A 53 -4.27 -10.90 -11.74
N LYS A 54 -4.59 -11.86 -10.88
CA LYS A 54 -5.85 -12.61 -10.92
C LYS A 54 -7.05 -11.82 -10.38
N GLY A 55 -6.83 -10.61 -9.84
CA GLY A 55 -7.87 -9.80 -9.22
C GLY A 55 -8.37 -10.35 -7.88
N SER A 56 -7.61 -11.25 -7.23
CA SER A 56 -8.02 -11.85 -5.96
C SER A 56 -7.73 -10.95 -4.76
N VAL A 57 -6.81 -9.98 -4.92
CA VAL A 57 -6.33 -9.09 -3.86
C VAL A 57 -6.08 -7.69 -4.40
N SER A 58 -6.13 -6.69 -3.51
CA SER A 58 -5.83 -5.30 -3.84
C SER A 58 -4.32 -5.05 -3.91
N LEU A 59 -3.91 -3.95 -4.55
CA LEU A 59 -2.50 -3.54 -4.60
C LEU A 59 -1.93 -3.31 -3.19
N GLY A 60 -2.70 -2.66 -2.31
CA GLY A 60 -2.29 -2.38 -0.93
C GLY A 60 -2.05 -3.65 -0.13
N PHE A 61 -2.90 -4.67 -0.29
CA PHE A 61 -2.68 -5.97 0.34
C PHE A 61 -1.39 -6.63 -0.15
N CYS A 62 -1.06 -6.49 -1.43
CA CYS A 62 0.21 -7.00 -1.95
C CYS A 62 1.42 -6.24 -1.41
N CYS A 63 1.32 -4.93 -1.23
CA CYS A 63 2.37 -4.14 -0.58
C CYS A 63 2.62 -4.63 0.85
N GLU A 64 1.56 -4.83 1.63
CA GLU A 64 1.63 -5.30 3.01
C GLU A 64 2.26 -6.70 3.11
N ILE A 65 1.79 -7.66 2.31
CA ILE A 65 2.31 -9.03 2.34
C ILE A 65 3.75 -9.12 1.81
N ALA A 66 4.09 -8.33 0.81
CA ALA A 66 5.43 -8.32 0.24
C ALA A 66 6.44 -7.52 1.06
N ASP A 67 5.99 -6.84 2.12
CA ASP A 67 6.79 -5.90 2.93
C ASP A 67 7.47 -4.82 2.05
N LEU A 68 6.71 -4.29 1.09
CA LEU A 68 7.16 -3.25 0.15
C LEU A 68 6.30 -2.00 0.28
N SER A 69 6.91 -0.83 0.09
CA SER A 69 6.15 0.40 -0.10
C SER A 69 5.36 0.38 -1.42
N CYS A 70 4.30 1.19 -1.51
CA CYS A 70 3.53 1.33 -2.74
C CYS A 70 4.40 1.74 -3.94
N ASP A 71 5.37 2.63 -3.74
CA ASP A 71 6.27 3.07 -4.79
C ASP A 71 7.20 1.95 -5.29
N GLU A 72 7.74 1.14 -4.38
CA GLU A 72 8.56 -0.02 -4.74
C GLU A 72 7.75 -1.06 -5.50
N MET A 73 6.51 -1.30 -5.07
CA MET A 73 5.61 -2.23 -5.73
C MET A 73 5.23 -1.75 -7.14
N LEU A 74 4.94 -0.46 -7.32
CA LEU A 74 4.70 0.14 -8.63
C LEU A 74 5.94 0.06 -9.53
N ALA A 75 7.13 0.35 -9.00
CA ALA A 75 8.39 0.23 -9.73
C ALA A 75 8.64 -1.23 -10.14
N LEU A 76 8.29 -2.19 -9.30
CA LEU A 76 8.40 -3.62 -9.59
C LEU A 76 7.44 -4.02 -10.71
N LEU A 77 6.18 -3.59 -10.66
CA LEU A 77 5.21 -3.78 -11.75
C LEU A 77 5.75 -3.23 -13.07
N GLN A 78 6.25 -1.99 -13.07
CA GLN A 78 6.84 -1.36 -14.26
C GLN A 78 8.04 -2.13 -14.80
N ARG A 79 8.98 -2.56 -13.94
CA ARG A 79 10.15 -3.36 -14.32
C ARG A 79 9.76 -4.70 -14.95
N ARG A 80 8.64 -5.28 -14.52
CA ARG A 80 8.08 -6.52 -15.08
C ARG A 80 7.19 -6.28 -16.30
N GLY A 81 7.02 -5.03 -16.76
CA GLY A 81 6.14 -4.66 -17.86
C GLY A 81 4.65 -4.83 -17.55
N LEU A 82 4.29 -4.95 -16.27
CA LEU A 82 2.93 -5.06 -15.79
C LEU A 82 2.37 -3.66 -15.54
N LYS A 83 1.13 -3.43 -15.99
CA LYS A 83 0.43 -2.18 -15.71
C LYS A 83 -0.38 -2.35 -14.42
N PRO A 84 -0.29 -1.41 -13.47
CA PRO A 84 -1.23 -1.40 -12.36
C PRO A 84 -2.65 -1.30 -12.90
N LYS A 85 -3.59 -2.03 -12.29
CA LYS A 85 -5.02 -1.78 -12.50
C LYS A 85 -5.32 -0.38 -12.00
N LEU A 86 -5.60 0.52 -12.93
CA LEU A 86 -5.96 1.91 -12.66
C LEU A 86 -7.42 2.09 -13.04
N GLY A 87 -8.24 2.45 -12.04
CA GLY A 87 -9.67 2.64 -12.19
C GLY A 87 -10.49 1.36 -12.00
N VAL A 88 -11.80 1.54 -12.13
CA VAL A 88 -12.84 0.52 -11.96
C VAL A 88 -13.10 -0.22 -13.28
N GLU A 89 -13.46 -1.50 -13.20
CA GLU A 89 -13.75 -2.31 -14.39
C GLU A 89 -15.21 -2.14 -14.85
N SER A 90 -16.09 -1.64 -13.96
CA SER A 90 -17.51 -1.43 -14.27
C SER A 90 -18.08 -0.14 -13.69
N LEU A 91 -19.17 0.35 -14.31
CA LEU A 91 -19.95 1.49 -13.79
C LEU A 91 -20.56 1.19 -12.41
N GLY A 92 -20.92 -0.07 -12.13
CA GLY A 92 -21.47 -0.44 -10.82
C GLY A 92 -20.45 -0.35 -9.69
N GLU A 93 -19.20 -0.74 -9.97
CA GLU A 93 -18.08 -0.54 -9.04
C GLU A 93 -17.83 0.96 -8.81
N LEU A 94 -17.85 1.76 -9.88
CA LEU A 94 -17.72 3.21 -9.78
C LEU A 94 -18.76 3.80 -8.83
N GLU A 95 -20.02 3.44 -9.01
CA GLU A 95 -21.12 3.93 -8.17
C GLU A 95 -20.95 3.53 -6.70
N SER A 96 -20.40 2.35 -6.43
CA SER A 96 -20.13 1.89 -5.07
C SER A 96 -18.98 2.67 -4.40
N GLU A 97 -17.91 2.95 -5.14
CA GLU A 97 -16.79 3.77 -4.67
C GLU A 97 -17.21 5.22 -4.46
N VAL A 98 -18.01 5.78 -5.38
CA VAL A 98 -18.57 7.13 -5.24
C VAL A 98 -19.44 7.22 -4.00
N LYS A 99 -20.31 6.24 -3.72
CA LYS A 99 -21.11 6.21 -2.49
C LYS A 99 -20.24 6.13 -1.22
N ALA A 100 -19.17 5.34 -1.24
CA ALA A 100 -18.24 5.27 -0.12
C ALA A 100 -17.58 6.64 0.11
N ILE A 101 -17.13 7.30 -0.96
CA ILE A 101 -16.55 8.65 -0.94
C ILE A 101 -17.57 9.70 -0.47
N GLU A 102 -18.83 9.61 -0.90
CA GLU A 102 -19.92 10.49 -0.45
C GLU A 102 -20.17 10.34 1.05
N SER A 103 -20.23 9.09 1.53
CA SER A 103 -20.46 8.77 2.94
C SER A 103 -19.31 9.14 3.89
N ALA A 104 -18.13 9.44 3.35
CA ALA A 104 -17.00 9.89 4.15
C ALA A 104 -17.19 11.36 4.57
N ASP A 105 -17.14 11.61 5.88
CA ASP A 105 -17.26 12.96 6.48
C ASP A 105 -16.14 13.91 6.01
N SER A 106 -14.96 13.36 5.69
CA SER A 106 -13.82 14.10 5.18
C SER A 106 -13.02 13.24 4.20
N LEU A 107 -12.43 13.89 3.20
CA LEU A 107 -11.52 13.25 2.25
C LEU A 107 -10.19 14.00 2.30
N LEU A 108 -9.12 13.25 2.53
CA LEU A 108 -7.76 13.77 2.46
C LEU A 108 -7.15 13.36 1.14
N PHE A 109 -6.77 14.35 0.34
CA PHE A 109 -6.04 14.16 -0.91
C PHE A 109 -4.80 15.03 -0.90
N GLU A 110 -3.73 14.53 -1.52
CA GLU A 110 -2.62 15.40 -1.89
C GLU A 110 -3.11 16.38 -2.96
N LEU A 111 -3.19 17.65 -2.61
CA LEU A 111 -3.72 18.71 -3.46
C LEU A 111 -2.85 18.94 -4.71
N LEU A 112 -1.56 18.65 -4.62
CA LEU A 112 -0.60 18.85 -5.71
C LEU A 112 -0.86 17.95 -6.93
N PRO A 113 -0.84 16.60 -6.82
CA PRO A 113 -1.21 15.73 -7.94
C PRO A 113 -2.58 16.06 -8.52
N LEU A 114 -3.56 16.38 -7.66
CA LEU A 114 -4.93 16.69 -8.07
C LEU A 114 -4.98 17.98 -8.90
N ALA A 115 -4.30 19.05 -8.49
CA ALA A 115 -4.23 20.32 -9.21
C ALA A 115 -3.50 20.19 -10.56
N VAL A 116 -2.43 19.39 -10.61
CA VAL A 116 -1.68 19.10 -11.85
C VAL A 116 -2.56 18.30 -12.82
N LEU A 117 -3.23 17.25 -12.34
CA LEU A 117 -4.19 16.46 -13.12
C LEU A 117 -5.34 17.32 -13.63
N GLY A 118 -5.87 18.22 -12.79
CA GLY A 118 -6.96 19.12 -13.15
C GLY A 118 -6.59 20.00 -14.33
N ARG A 119 -5.39 20.58 -14.34
CA ARG A 119 -4.90 21.34 -15.50
C ARG A 119 -4.72 20.48 -16.75
N TYR A 120 -4.13 19.29 -16.61
CA TYR A 120 -3.89 18.42 -17.75
C TYR A 120 -5.20 17.98 -18.42
N LEU A 121 -6.21 17.65 -17.61
CA LEU A 121 -7.52 17.21 -18.05
C LEU A 121 -8.51 18.35 -18.29
N LYS A 122 -8.12 19.61 -18.02
CA LYS A 122 -9.00 20.80 -18.01
C LYS A 122 -10.22 20.61 -17.10
N LEU A 123 -10.03 19.96 -15.97
CA LEU A 123 -11.03 19.73 -14.93
C LEU A 123 -10.72 20.62 -13.73
N ASP A 124 -11.74 21.33 -13.23
CA ASP A 124 -11.64 22.13 -12.02
C ASP A 124 -12.12 21.32 -10.82
N PHE A 125 -11.23 20.48 -10.28
CA PHE A 125 -11.55 19.61 -9.15
C PHE A 125 -11.87 20.38 -7.85
N VAL A 126 -11.49 21.66 -7.77
CA VAL A 126 -11.73 22.51 -6.60
C VAL A 126 -13.17 23.00 -6.55
N SER A 127 -13.81 23.20 -7.71
CA SER A 127 -15.22 23.61 -7.80
C SER A 127 -16.22 22.45 -7.91
N LEU A 128 -15.73 21.22 -8.09
CA LEU A 128 -16.53 20.00 -8.30
C LEU A 128 -17.10 19.37 -7.02
N SER A 129 -16.73 19.87 -5.83
CA SER A 129 -17.09 19.25 -4.56
C SER A 129 -17.51 20.30 -3.53
N GLU A 130 -18.66 20.11 -2.88
CA GLU A 130 -19.07 20.89 -1.70
C GLU A 130 -18.22 20.56 -0.45
N LYS A 131 -17.26 19.62 -0.56
CA LYS A 131 -16.41 19.19 0.56
C LYS A 131 -15.24 20.14 0.76
N SER A 132 -14.90 20.39 2.02
CA SER A 132 -13.75 21.18 2.41
C SER A 132 -12.44 20.43 2.16
N PHE A 133 -11.53 21.06 1.41
CA PHE A 133 -10.19 20.55 1.18
C PHE A 133 -9.22 21.16 2.19
N PHE A 134 -8.36 20.33 2.79
CA PHE A 134 -7.33 20.76 3.73
C PHE A 134 -5.94 20.38 3.20
N ILE A 135 -5.00 21.32 3.25
CA ILE A 135 -3.58 21.03 3.05
C ILE A 135 -2.97 20.82 4.43
N ALA A 136 -2.37 19.66 4.68
CA ALA A 136 -1.61 19.45 5.90
C ALA A 136 -0.33 20.31 5.85
N GLU A 137 -0.07 21.05 6.92
CA GLU A 137 1.06 21.99 7.02
C GLU A 137 2.41 21.29 6.80
N GLN A 138 2.53 20.04 7.25
CA GLN A 138 3.69 19.18 7.03
C GLN A 138 4.00 18.94 5.55
N GLN A 139 2.98 18.90 4.67
CA GLN A 139 3.20 18.75 3.24
C GLN A 139 3.72 20.03 2.59
N LEU A 140 3.40 21.21 3.14
CA LEU A 140 3.94 22.48 2.62
C LEU A 140 5.45 22.55 2.84
N ASP A 141 5.95 22.05 3.98
CA ASP A 141 7.36 22.09 4.36
C ASP A 141 8.29 21.26 3.46
N GLU A 142 7.79 20.15 2.91
CA GLU A 142 8.54 19.29 2.00
C GLU A 142 8.52 19.80 0.54
N ILE A 143 7.61 20.72 0.21
CA ILE A 143 7.48 21.27 -1.14
C ILE A 143 8.48 22.42 -1.33
N PRO A 144 9.33 22.37 -2.38
CA PRO A 144 10.23 23.48 -2.73
C PRO A 144 9.47 24.81 -2.80
N PHE A 145 10.07 25.89 -2.27
CA PHE A 145 9.43 27.20 -2.15
C PHE A 145 8.75 27.70 -3.45
N ASP A 146 9.40 27.50 -4.60
CA ASP A 146 8.86 27.89 -5.90
C ASP A 146 7.60 27.12 -6.29
N THR A 147 7.55 25.83 -5.95
CA THR A 147 6.37 24.99 -6.13
C THR A 147 5.27 25.38 -5.15
N ARG A 148 5.61 25.68 -3.89
CA ARG A 148 4.68 26.14 -2.85
C ARG A 148 3.99 27.44 -3.26
N ARG A 149 4.76 28.41 -3.75
CA ARG A 149 4.25 29.68 -4.27
C ARG A 149 3.32 29.47 -5.45
N SER A 150 3.76 28.70 -6.45
CA SER A 150 2.95 28.40 -7.64
C SER A 150 1.61 27.77 -7.28
N VAL A 151 1.59 26.92 -6.25
CA VAL A 151 0.41 26.17 -5.79
C VAL A 151 -0.53 27.04 -4.96
N LEU A 152 0.00 27.95 -4.14
CA LEU A 152 -0.82 28.88 -3.38
C LEU A 152 -1.43 29.97 -4.27
N THR A 153 -0.68 30.47 -5.25
CA THR A 153 -1.22 31.33 -6.32
C THR A 153 -2.31 30.60 -7.12
N LEU A 154 -2.16 29.29 -7.31
CA LEU A 154 -3.12 28.42 -8.01
C LEU A 154 -4.44 28.20 -7.27
N LEU A 155 -4.39 28.16 -5.94
CA LEU A 155 -5.56 27.92 -5.09
C LEU A 155 -6.29 29.21 -4.67
N GLY A 156 -5.90 30.36 -5.23
CA GLY A 156 -6.48 31.66 -4.87
C GLY A 156 -6.20 32.08 -3.42
N GLY A 157 -5.21 31.46 -2.78
CA GLY A 157 -4.83 31.76 -1.41
C GLY A 157 -4.12 33.10 -1.29
N ASP A 158 -4.44 33.86 -0.25
CA ASP A 158 -3.82 35.15 0.06
C ASP A 158 -2.31 34.98 0.35
N GLU A 159 -1.48 35.63 -0.48
CA GLU A 159 -0.01 35.57 -0.42
C GLU A 159 0.55 36.10 0.92
N SER A 160 -0.26 36.81 1.70
CA SER A 160 0.08 37.33 3.03
C SER A 160 0.43 36.25 4.06
N ARG A 161 0.05 34.98 3.81
CA ARG A 161 0.39 33.82 4.66
C ARG A 161 1.76 33.19 4.37
N LEU A 162 2.50 33.70 3.38
CA LEU A 162 3.78 33.15 2.94
C LEU A 162 5.01 33.95 3.41
N SER A 163 4.85 34.96 4.27
CA SER A 163 6.00 35.68 4.83
C SER A 163 6.60 34.95 6.04
N VAL A 164 7.85 34.50 5.85
CA VAL A 164 8.91 34.10 6.81
C VAL A 164 8.48 33.79 8.24
#